data_AF-A0A150TJF7-F1
#
_entry.id   AF-A0A150TJF7-F1
#
_cell.length_a   1.000
_cell.length_b   1.000
_cell.length_c   1.000
_cell.angle_alpha   90.00
_cell.angle_beta   90.00
_cell.angle_gamma   90.00
#
_symmetry.space_group_name_H-M   'P 1'
#
loop_
_entity.id
_entity.type
_entity.pdbx_description
1 polymer ?
#
loop_
_entity_poly.entity_id
_entity_poly.type
_entity_poly.pdbx_seq_one_letter_code
_entity_poly.pdbx_strand_id
1 'polypeptide(L)'
;MGVGFPSGHCTGACNTDSDCAGGGVCIALTTFNMCVAPCETADDCRDGYMCDTDDTCWPDCTGDAQCPEAGTCADDGFCGAPASPDGSACADDGDCTGEWCISQADYGFPGGYCSGFCGLDTECTGGGTCYMEPGDTTGICLTACTTDSDCRGGYICDADNTCYPACTSDAQCSDGYVCNALGYCDPPAGDGADGDACTADADCAGGFCFSDADGWPGGYCTGPCTPGADDCAGGGYCDSDSEGNSACIAECGTTDDCRDGYVCSSGLCL
;
A
#
# COMPACT_ATOMS: atom_id res chain seq x y z
N MET A 1 11.70 20.43 0.46
CA MET A 1 10.78 21.04 -0.52
C MET A 1 11.26 22.46 -0.78
N GLY A 2 11.81 22.73 -1.97
CA GLY A 2 12.14 24.08 -2.38
C GLY A 2 10.90 24.67 -3.06
N VAL A 3 10.28 25.69 -2.46
CA VAL A 3 9.22 26.46 -3.11
C VAL A 3 9.89 27.27 -4.23
N GLY A 4 9.83 26.74 -5.46
CA GLY A 4 10.51 27.32 -6.61
C GLY A 4 9.86 28.65 -7.03
N PHE A 5 10.25 29.75 -6.40
CA PHE A 5 9.74 31.09 -6.73
C PHE A 5 10.24 31.55 -8.12
N PRO A 6 9.36 31.68 -9.13
CA PRO A 6 9.75 32.08 -10.47
C PRO A 6 10.33 33.50 -10.43
N SER A 7 11.54 33.68 -10.98
CA SER A 7 12.28 34.95 -10.95
C SER A 7 12.74 35.42 -9.56
N GLY A 8 12.72 34.53 -8.55
CA GLY A 8 13.12 34.82 -7.18
C GLY A 8 12.09 35.65 -6.41
N HIS A 9 12.13 35.52 -5.08
CA HIS A 9 11.27 36.23 -4.14
C HIS A 9 12.09 36.91 -3.05
N CYS A 10 11.92 38.22 -2.91
CA CYS A 10 12.53 38.98 -1.83
C CYS A 10 11.64 38.89 -0.60
N THR A 11 12.06 38.12 0.40
CA THR A 11 11.32 38.00 1.67
C THR A 11 12.18 38.37 2.88
N GLY A 12 11.52 38.81 3.94
CA GLY A 12 12.10 38.97 5.26
C GLY A 12 11.58 37.89 6.21
N ALA A 13 12.36 37.60 7.26
CA ALA A 13 11.86 36.80 8.37
C ALA A 13 10.79 37.58 9.14
N CYS A 14 9.73 36.91 9.57
CA CYS A 14 8.61 37.51 10.28
C CYS A 14 8.12 36.62 11.43
N ASN A 15 7.48 37.21 12.43
CA ASN A 15 6.71 36.49 13.45
C ASN A 15 5.21 36.88 13.39
N THR A 16 4.92 38.04 12.81
CA THR A 16 3.57 38.58 12.60
C THR A 16 3.53 39.33 11.27
N ASP A 17 2.33 39.56 10.74
CA ASP A 17 2.14 40.33 9.50
C ASP A 17 2.71 41.75 9.58
N SER A 18 2.78 42.31 10.79
CA SER A 18 3.35 43.65 11.01
C SER A 18 4.85 43.74 10.72
N ASP A 19 5.55 42.60 10.69
CA ASP A 19 6.96 42.52 10.32
C ASP A 19 7.17 42.59 8.79
N CYS A 20 6.09 42.37 8.03
CA CYS A 20 6.13 42.33 6.57
C CYS A 20 5.97 43.72 5.96
N ALA A 21 7.10 44.28 5.53
CA ALA A 21 7.13 45.57 4.84
C ALA A 21 6.29 45.52 3.56
N GLY A 22 5.39 46.50 3.39
CA GLY A 22 4.51 46.58 2.22
C GLY A 22 3.13 45.92 2.39
N GLY A 23 2.78 45.47 3.59
CA GLY A 23 1.47 44.85 3.86
C GLY A 23 1.42 43.36 3.54
N GLY A 24 2.55 42.66 3.65
CA GLY A 24 2.62 41.20 3.47
C GLY A 24 1.97 40.42 4.61
N VAL A 25 1.61 39.17 4.33
CA VAL A 25 1.18 38.18 5.33
C VAL A 25 2.37 37.33 5.75
N CYS A 26 2.49 37.06 7.05
CA CYS A 26 3.55 36.23 7.58
C CYS A 26 3.13 34.75 7.58
N ILE A 27 3.73 33.97 6.68
CA ILE A 27 3.48 32.53 6.57
C ILE A 27 4.56 31.75 7.31
N ALA A 28 4.11 30.84 8.18
CA ALA A 28 4.99 29.94 8.91
C ALA A 28 5.22 28.67 8.08
N LEU A 29 6.45 28.48 7.59
CA LEU A 29 6.87 27.20 7.01
C LEU A 29 7.55 26.35 8.08
N THR A 30 7.69 25.06 7.81
CA THR A 30 8.27 24.08 8.73
C THR A 30 9.67 24.44 9.23
N THR A 31 10.44 25.21 8.44
CA THR A 31 11.84 25.57 8.75
C THR A 31 12.10 27.06 8.93
N PHE A 32 11.24 27.94 8.41
CA PHE A 32 11.38 29.39 8.56
C PHE A 32 10.04 30.09 8.29
N ASN A 33 9.88 31.29 8.84
CA ASN A 33 8.73 32.14 8.51
C ASN A 33 9.13 33.14 7.43
N MET A 34 8.20 33.45 6.54
CA MET A 34 8.45 34.38 5.45
C MET A 34 7.24 35.26 5.14
N CYS A 35 7.54 36.48 4.68
CA CYS A 35 6.53 37.40 4.18
C CYS A 35 6.15 37.07 2.73
N VAL A 36 4.85 36.96 2.48
CA VAL A 36 4.23 36.74 1.16
C VAL A 36 3.24 37.87 0.90
N ALA A 37 3.03 38.24 -0.37
CA ALA A 37 2.07 39.28 -0.72
C ALA A 37 0.63 38.75 -0.55
N PRO A 38 -0.29 39.54 0.04
CA PRO A 38 -1.71 39.17 0.06
C PRO A 38 -2.33 39.36 -1.32
N CYS A 39 -3.48 38.72 -1.54
CA CYS A 39 -4.30 38.89 -2.73
C CYS A 39 -5.79 38.68 -2.40
N GLU A 40 -6.66 39.30 -3.18
CA GLU A 40 -8.10 38.98 -3.22
C GLU A 40 -8.45 38.26 -4.54
N THR A 41 -7.66 38.51 -5.58
CA THR A 41 -7.79 37.95 -6.93
C THR A 41 -6.43 37.68 -7.53
N ALA A 42 -6.37 36.87 -8.59
CA ALA A 42 -5.12 36.57 -9.30
C ALA A 42 -4.41 37.84 -9.85
N ASP A 43 -5.16 38.91 -10.14
CA ASP A 43 -4.61 40.17 -10.65
C ASP A 43 -3.80 40.94 -9.59
N ASP A 44 -3.95 40.62 -8.31
CA ASP A 44 -3.15 41.20 -7.22
C ASP A 44 -1.73 40.60 -7.17
N CYS A 45 -1.54 39.44 -7.80
CA CYS A 45 -0.29 38.72 -7.84
C CYS A 45 0.57 39.11 -9.05
N ARG A 46 1.89 38.93 -8.93
CA ARG A 46 2.83 39.15 -10.03
C ARG A 46 2.61 38.09 -11.11
N ASP A 47 2.87 38.42 -12.38
CA ASP A 47 2.93 37.44 -13.47
C ASP A 47 3.71 36.16 -13.06
N GLY A 48 3.07 34.99 -13.24
CA GLY A 48 3.60 33.69 -12.79
C GLY A 48 3.33 33.36 -11.32
N TYR A 49 2.36 34.05 -10.70
CA TYR A 49 1.86 33.77 -9.36
C TYR A 49 0.32 33.75 -9.39
N MET A 50 -0.26 32.87 -8.59
CA MET A 50 -1.71 32.76 -8.38
C MET A 50 -2.07 33.22 -6.98
N CYS A 51 -3.32 33.65 -6.84
CA CYS A 51 -3.91 33.87 -5.53
C CYS A 51 -4.46 32.54 -5.01
N ASP A 52 -3.83 31.99 -3.98
CA ASP A 52 -4.29 30.75 -3.35
C ASP A 52 -5.47 31.04 -2.40
N THR A 53 -6.13 29.97 -1.97
CA THR A 53 -7.25 29.93 -1.04
C THR A 53 -6.95 30.52 0.35
N ASP A 54 -5.68 30.76 0.66
CA ASP A 54 -5.23 31.44 1.89
C ASP A 54 -5.07 32.96 1.74
N ASP A 55 -5.57 33.54 0.64
CA ASP A 55 -5.47 34.97 0.29
C ASP A 55 -4.01 35.45 0.15
N THR A 56 -3.09 34.56 -0.24
CA THR A 56 -1.68 34.90 -0.51
C THR A 56 -1.19 34.46 -1.90
N CYS A 57 -0.22 35.21 -2.41
CA CYS A 57 0.33 34.99 -3.74
C CYS A 57 1.42 33.91 -3.74
N TRP A 58 1.13 32.78 -4.38
CA TRP A 58 2.07 31.67 -4.56
C TRP A 58 2.50 31.50 -6.00
N PRO A 59 3.71 30.93 -6.26
CA PRO A 59 4.13 30.55 -7.61
C PRO A 59 3.06 29.76 -8.36
N ASP A 60 2.79 30.20 -9.59
CA ASP A 60 1.93 29.49 -10.53
C ASP A 60 2.77 29.00 -11.71
N CYS A 61 2.42 27.83 -12.23
CA CYS A 61 2.99 27.25 -13.42
C CYS A 61 1.88 26.91 -14.41
N THR A 62 2.18 27.07 -15.69
CA THR A 62 1.31 26.66 -16.80
C THR A 62 1.95 25.55 -17.64
N GLY A 63 3.07 25.02 -17.16
CA GLY A 63 3.83 23.94 -17.77
C GLY A 63 5.20 23.72 -17.12
N ASP A 64 5.73 22.51 -17.29
CA ASP A 64 6.94 22.00 -16.62
C ASP A 64 8.20 22.85 -16.80
N ALA A 65 8.29 23.57 -17.93
CA ALA A 65 9.41 24.45 -18.21
C ALA A 65 9.56 25.59 -17.17
N GLN A 66 8.50 25.89 -16.41
CA GLN A 66 8.47 26.87 -15.34
C GLN A 66 8.91 26.30 -13.98
N CYS A 67 9.16 24.99 -13.89
CA CYS A 67 9.53 24.28 -12.68
C CYS A 67 10.97 23.73 -12.75
N PRO A 68 12.01 24.59 -12.76
CA PRO A 68 13.40 24.17 -12.97
C PRO A 68 13.99 23.33 -11.83
N GLU A 69 13.42 23.39 -10.64
CA GLU A 69 13.88 22.64 -9.45
C GLU A 69 12.94 21.49 -9.08
N ALA A 70 11.63 21.66 -9.31
CA ALA A 70 10.62 20.66 -8.97
C ALA A 70 10.42 19.67 -10.14
N GLY A 71 10.41 20.14 -11.39
CA GLY A 71 10.42 19.30 -12.58
C GLY A 71 9.07 19.19 -13.30
N THR A 72 7.94 19.29 -12.60
CA THR A 72 6.61 19.21 -13.22
C THR A 72 5.66 20.26 -12.67
N CYS A 73 4.80 20.76 -13.54
CA CYS A 73 3.69 21.61 -13.18
C CYS A 73 2.45 20.76 -12.91
N ALA A 74 1.97 20.76 -11.68
CA ALA A 74 0.73 20.06 -11.32
C ALA A 74 -0.51 20.81 -11.84
N ASP A 75 -1.64 20.11 -11.90
CA ASP A 75 -2.91 20.65 -12.42
C ASP A 75 -3.48 21.79 -11.55
N ASP A 76 -3.02 21.91 -10.30
CA ASP A 76 -3.32 22.99 -9.38
C ASP A 76 -2.45 24.24 -9.57
N GLY A 77 -1.54 24.23 -10.55
CA GLY A 77 -0.63 25.34 -10.86
C GLY A 77 0.63 25.35 -9.99
N PHE A 78 0.86 24.35 -9.15
CA PHE A 78 2.06 24.30 -8.32
C PHE A 78 3.20 23.49 -8.96
N CYS A 79 4.42 23.99 -8.79
CA CYS A 79 5.62 23.26 -9.17
C CYS A 79 5.92 22.15 -8.13
N GLY A 80 5.61 20.91 -8.49
CA GLY A 80 5.88 19.70 -7.71
C GLY A 80 7.05 18.89 -8.25
N ALA A 81 7.61 18.02 -7.40
CA ALA A 81 8.44 16.92 -7.90
C ALA A 81 7.60 16.08 -8.88
N PRO A 82 8.18 15.52 -9.97
CA PRO A 82 7.43 14.56 -10.77
C PRO A 82 6.98 13.44 -9.85
N ALA A 83 5.67 13.21 -9.83
CA ALA A 83 5.08 12.11 -9.10
C ALA A 83 5.78 10.82 -9.53
N SER A 84 6.16 10.00 -8.55
CA SER A 84 6.97 8.82 -8.80
C SER A 84 6.10 7.71 -9.40
N PRO A 85 6.64 6.88 -10.31
CA PRO A 85 5.89 5.77 -10.87
C PRO A 85 5.64 4.68 -9.82
N ASP A 86 4.74 3.76 -10.14
CA ASP A 86 4.44 2.59 -9.29
C ASP A 86 5.72 1.83 -8.95
N GLY A 87 5.87 1.38 -7.70
CA GLY A 87 7.11 0.77 -7.21
C GLY A 87 8.07 1.69 -6.48
N SER A 88 7.87 3.00 -6.60
CA SER A 88 8.75 3.99 -5.99
C SER A 88 8.51 4.19 -4.50
N ALA A 89 9.48 4.81 -3.82
CA ALA A 89 9.30 5.26 -2.44
C ALA A 89 8.36 6.46 -2.36
N CYS A 90 7.59 6.52 -1.29
CA CYS A 90 6.74 7.65 -0.96
C CYS A 90 6.66 7.84 0.55
N ALA A 91 6.41 9.07 0.96
CA ALA A 91 6.00 9.42 2.31
C ALA A 91 4.51 9.72 2.37
N ASP A 92 3.96 10.32 1.30
CA ASP A 92 2.57 10.75 1.20
C ASP A 92 1.99 10.47 -0.20
N ASP A 93 0.66 10.45 -0.32
CA ASP A 93 -0.06 10.13 -1.57
C ASP A 93 0.36 11.01 -2.76
N GLY A 94 0.65 12.29 -2.50
CA GLY A 94 1.10 13.25 -3.52
C GLY A 94 2.49 12.96 -4.09
N ASP A 95 3.26 12.04 -3.52
CA ASP A 95 4.53 11.60 -4.06
C ASP A 95 4.36 10.63 -5.25
N CYS A 96 3.15 10.14 -5.49
CA CYS A 96 2.87 9.02 -6.39
C CYS A 96 2.03 9.42 -7.59
N THR A 97 2.39 8.91 -8.77
CA THR A 97 1.61 9.12 -10.00
C THR A 97 0.23 8.48 -9.90
N GLY A 98 0.15 7.33 -9.21
CA GLY A 98 -1.10 6.66 -8.88
C GLY A 98 -1.91 7.29 -7.74
N GLU A 99 -1.47 8.43 -7.21
CA GLU A 99 -2.08 9.18 -6.11
C GLU A 99 -2.27 8.39 -4.80
N TRP A 100 -1.59 7.25 -4.66
CA TRP A 100 -1.69 6.44 -3.46
C TRP A 100 -0.33 5.93 -3.01
N CYS A 101 0.02 6.30 -1.79
CA CYS A 101 1.20 5.83 -1.09
C CYS A 101 0.81 4.72 -0.10
N ILE A 102 1.15 3.48 -0.45
CA ILE A 102 0.97 2.35 0.45
C ILE A 102 2.06 2.44 1.54
N SER A 103 1.66 2.88 2.73
CA SER A 103 2.58 3.19 3.81
C SER A 103 3.06 1.94 4.56
N GLN A 104 4.26 2.03 5.16
CA GLN A 104 4.74 0.99 6.07
C GLN A 104 3.84 0.86 7.31
N ALA A 105 3.32 1.98 7.82
CA ALA A 105 2.56 1.98 9.07
C ALA A 105 1.21 1.25 8.93
N ASP A 106 0.59 1.36 7.76
CA ASP A 106 -0.76 0.84 7.52
C ASP A 106 -0.72 -0.54 6.84
N TYR A 107 0.24 -0.77 5.95
CA TYR A 107 0.26 -1.95 5.06
C TYR A 107 1.59 -2.70 5.03
N GLY A 108 2.62 -2.24 5.75
CA GLY A 108 3.88 -2.97 5.88
C GLY A 108 4.82 -2.86 4.69
N PHE A 109 4.62 -1.87 3.82
CA PHE A 109 5.50 -1.57 2.68
C PHE A 109 6.69 -0.70 3.13
N PRO A 110 7.90 -1.25 3.29
CA PRO A 110 9.01 -0.55 3.92
C PRO A 110 9.46 0.66 3.09
N GLY A 111 9.48 1.83 3.70
CA GLY A 111 9.81 3.09 3.02
C GLY A 111 8.74 3.58 2.03
N GLY A 112 7.49 3.11 2.18
CA GLY A 112 6.33 3.48 1.38
C GLY A 112 6.42 2.99 -0.06
N TYR A 113 5.28 2.72 -0.67
CA TYR A 113 5.21 2.16 -2.02
C TYR A 113 4.15 2.88 -2.84
N CYS A 114 4.58 3.58 -3.90
CA CYS A 114 3.67 4.19 -4.85
C CYS A 114 2.91 3.13 -5.62
N SER A 115 1.59 3.25 -5.63
CA SER A 115 0.69 2.40 -6.40
C SER A 115 -0.46 3.24 -6.94
N GLY A 116 -0.99 2.86 -8.10
CA GLY A 116 -2.32 3.25 -8.56
C GLY A 116 -3.36 2.17 -8.30
N PHE A 117 -4.62 2.54 -8.44
CA PHE A 117 -5.72 1.59 -8.59
C PHE A 117 -5.79 1.11 -10.04
N CYS A 118 -6.09 -0.16 -10.24
CA CYS A 118 -6.17 -0.74 -11.57
C CYS A 118 -7.26 -1.81 -11.67
N GLY A 119 -7.75 -2.05 -12.88
CA GLY A 119 -8.45 -3.28 -13.28
C GLY A 119 -7.69 -4.06 -14.35
N LEU A 120 -6.65 -3.46 -14.95
CA LEU A 120 -5.82 -4.03 -16.01
C LEU A 120 -4.36 -3.57 -15.85
N ASP A 121 -3.40 -4.40 -16.24
CA ASP A 121 -1.97 -4.08 -16.18
C ASP A 121 -1.58 -2.79 -16.93
N THR A 122 -2.32 -2.45 -17.99
CA THR A 122 -2.05 -1.25 -18.79
C THR A 122 -2.32 0.06 -18.04
N GLU A 123 -3.00 0.00 -16.90
CA GLU A 123 -3.30 1.14 -16.04
C GLU A 123 -2.15 1.43 -15.07
N CYS A 124 -1.23 0.49 -14.89
CA CYS A 124 -0.08 0.63 -14.00
C CYS A 124 1.04 1.47 -14.63
N THR A 125 1.32 2.60 -14.01
CA THR A 125 2.31 3.58 -14.45
C THR A 125 3.71 3.15 -14.01
N GLY A 126 4.57 2.82 -14.97
CA GLY A 126 5.92 2.30 -14.69
C GLY A 126 6.13 0.83 -15.06
N GLY A 127 5.12 0.17 -15.63
CA GLY A 127 5.24 -1.20 -16.14
C GLY A 127 4.95 -2.28 -15.09
N GLY A 128 4.06 -1.98 -14.14
CA GLY A 128 3.59 -2.93 -13.14
C GLY A 128 2.53 -3.91 -13.64
N THR A 129 2.24 -4.89 -12.80
CA THR A 129 1.13 -5.84 -12.92
C THR A 129 0.01 -5.39 -12.00
N CYS A 130 -1.23 -5.49 -12.47
CA CYS A 130 -2.41 -5.23 -11.67
C CYS A 130 -2.71 -6.43 -10.79
N TYR A 131 -2.35 -6.34 -9.51
CA TYR A 131 -2.65 -7.36 -8.52
C TYR A 131 -4.07 -7.16 -7.98
N MET A 132 -4.92 -8.16 -8.15
CA MET A 132 -6.30 -8.18 -7.62
C MET A 132 -6.44 -9.37 -6.69
N GLU A 133 -6.95 -9.15 -5.48
CA GLU A 133 -7.31 -10.26 -4.61
C GLU A 133 -8.55 -11.01 -5.16
N PRO A 134 -8.63 -12.33 -4.94
CA PRO A 134 -9.80 -13.11 -5.33
C PRO A 134 -11.08 -12.54 -4.71
N GLY A 135 -11.99 -12.04 -5.56
CA GLY A 135 -13.28 -11.48 -5.12
C GLY A 135 -13.39 -9.97 -5.25
N ASP A 136 -12.27 -9.27 -5.47
CA ASP A 136 -12.26 -7.82 -5.66
C ASP A 136 -12.45 -7.40 -7.12
N THR A 137 -12.99 -6.19 -7.30
CA THR A 137 -13.16 -5.55 -8.62
C THR A 137 -12.12 -4.48 -8.91
N THR A 138 -11.21 -4.23 -7.98
CA THR A 138 -10.19 -3.19 -8.07
C THR A 138 -8.92 -3.73 -7.46
N GLY A 139 -7.84 -3.69 -8.24
CA GLY A 139 -6.52 -4.10 -7.85
C GLY A 139 -5.59 -2.92 -7.58
N ILE A 140 -4.37 -3.27 -7.24
CA ILE A 140 -3.26 -2.36 -6.96
C ILE A 140 -2.12 -2.64 -7.93
N CYS A 141 -1.37 -1.61 -8.28
CA CYS A 141 -0.25 -1.73 -9.21
C CYS A 141 1.04 -2.12 -8.49
N LEU A 142 1.47 -3.37 -8.68
CA LEU A 142 2.75 -3.86 -8.17
C LEU A 142 3.80 -3.92 -9.27
N THR A 143 5.06 -3.65 -8.95
CA THR A 143 6.16 -3.72 -9.90
C THR A 143 6.35 -5.16 -10.33
N ALA A 144 6.35 -5.39 -11.63
CA ALA A 144 6.62 -6.71 -12.18
C ALA A 144 8.10 -7.07 -11.98
N CYS A 145 8.38 -8.33 -11.68
CA CYS A 145 9.72 -8.83 -11.43
C CYS A 145 9.91 -10.22 -12.04
N THR A 146 11.18 -10.59 -12.25
CA THR A 146 11.56 -11.97 -12.57
C THR A 146 12.54 -12.54 -11.55
N THR A 147 13.20 -11.65 -10.83
CA THR A 147 14.18 -11.95 -9.78
C THR A 147 14.13 -10.84 -8.73
N ASP A 148 14.62 -11.13 -7.53
CA ASP A 148 14.67 -10.15 -6.43
C ASP A 148 15.43 -8.87 -6.78
N SER A 149 16.39 -8.94 -7.73
CA SER A 149 17.14 -7.77 -8.18
C SER A 149 16.33 -6.78 -9.03
N ASP A 150 15.17 -7.21 -9.53
CA ASP A 150 14.24 -6.33 -10.22
C ASP A 150 13.45 -5.47 -9.22
N CYS A 151 13.37 -5.91 -7.97
CA CYS A 151 12.68 -5.23 -6.89
C CYS A 151 13.57 -4.21 -6.17
N ARG A 152 12.92 -3.20 -5.60
CA ARG A 152 13.58 -2.20 -4.75
C ARG A 152 14.17 -2.87 -3.50
N GLY A 153 15.27 -2.33 -2.97
CA GLY A 153 15.86 -2.84 -1.73
C GLY A 153 14.83 -2.91 -0.60
N GLY A 154 14.70 -4.07 0.05
CA GLY A 154 13.64 -4.36 1.03
C GLY A 154 12.39 -5.03 0.43
N TYR A 155 12.45 -5.43 -0.84
CA TYR A 155 11.39 -6.15 -1.54
C TYR A 155 11.96 -7.42 -2.20
N ILE A 156 11.14 -8.45 -2.34
CA ILE A 156 11.45 -9.74 -2.95
C ILE A 156 10.51 -9.98 -4.13
N CYS A 157 10.96 -10.75 -5.13
CA CYS A 157 10.10 -11.12 -6.23
C CYS A 157 9.25 -12.32 -5.85
N ASP A 158 7.94 -12.13 -5.77
CA ASP A 158 7.03 -13.18 -5.38
C ASP A 158 6.72 -14.16 -6.53
N ALA A 159 6.11 -15.30 -6.19
CA ALA A 159 5.74 -16.36 -7.13
C ALA A 159 4.80 -15.89 -8.25
N ASP A 160 4.03 -14.82 -8.00
CA ASP A 160 3.15 -14.18 -8.98
C ASP A 160 3.88 -13.21 -9.94
N ASN A 161 5.19 -13.05 -9.78
CA ASN A 161 6.06 -12.11 -10.52
C ASN A 161 5.80 -10.65 -10.16
N THR A 162 5.38 -10.36 -8.93
CA THR A 162 5.28 -9.00 -8.41
C THR A 162 6.20 -8.76 -7.20
N CYS A 163 6.62 -7.51 -7.02
CA CYS A 163 7.50 -7.14 -5.91
C CYS A 163 6.72 -6.92 -4.61
N TYR A 164 6.95 -7.80 -3.63
CA TYR A 164 6.37 -7.71 -2.29
C TYR A 164 7.40 -7.29 -1.23
N PRO A 165 6.98 -6.66 -0.12
CA PRO A 165 7.83 -6.41 1.03
C PRO A 165 8.58 -7.65 1.49
N ALA A 166 9.90 -7.50 1.63
CA ALA A 166 10.76 -8.52 2.19
C ALA A 166 11.12 -8.20 3.64
N CYS A 167 11.31 -9.25 4.44
CA CYS A 167 11.74 -9.17 5.81
C CYS A 167 12.88 -10.15 6.09
N THR A 168 13.67 -9.84 7.12
CA THR A 168 14.69 -10.73 7.70
C THR A 168 14.50 -10.91 9.21
N SER A 169 13.53 -10.19 9.78
CA SER A 169 13.12 -10.27 11.19
C SER A 169 11.73 -9.65 11.36
N ASP A 170 11.00 -10.09 12.37
CA ASP A 170 9.63 -9.62 12.68
C ASP A 170 9.56 -8.10 12.88
N ALA A 171 10.65 -7.47 13.34
CA ALA A 171 10.74 -6.03 13.54
C ALA A 171 10.61 -5.20 12.24
N GLN A 172 10.68 -5.84 11.07
CA GLN A 172 10.50 -5.20 9.77
C GLN A 172 9.06 -5.29 9.26
N CYS A 173 8.23 -6.11 9.90
CA CYS A 173 6.83 -6.27 9.56
C CYS A 173 5.97 -5.27 10.32
N SER A 174 4.78 -4.97 9.78
CA SER A 174 3.78 -4.16 10.47
C SER A 174 3.35 -4.80 11.78
N ASP A 175 2.76 -3.98 12.67
CA ASP A 175 2.16 -4.47 13.90
C ASP A 175 1.17 -5.61 13.61
N GLY A 176 1.40 -6.77 14.21
CA GLY A 176 0.58 -7.96 13.99
C GLY A 176 1.00 -8.83 12.81
N TYR A 177 2.20 -8.64 12.24
CA TYR A 177 2.79 -9.53 11.23
C TYR A 177 4.17 -10.05 11.72
N VAL A 178 4.55 -11.25 11.29
CA VAL A 178 5.82 -11.92 11.59
C VAL A 178 6.56 -12.24 10.31
N CYS A 179 7.89 -12.28 10.40
CA CYS A 179 8.71 -12.59 9.25
C CYS A 179 8.84 -14.11 9.08
N ASN A 180 8.28 -14.64 8.00
CA ASN A 180 8.35 -16.05 7.71
C ASN A 180 9.75 -16.46 7.20
N ALA A 181 10.00 -17.77 7.10
CA ALA A 181 11.30 -18.29 6.67
C ALA A 181 11.66 -17.99 5.21
N LEU A 182 10.66 -17.63 4.40
CA LEU A 182 10.80 -17.24 3.00
C LEU A 182 11.07 -15.72 2.84
N GLY A 183 10.98 -14.96 3.93
CA GLY A 183 11.23 -13.53 3.94
C GLY A 183 9.99 -12.67 3.67
N TYR A 184 8.78 -13.20 3.86
CA TYR A 184 7.53 -12.45 3.76
C TYR A 184 6.99 -12.09 5.14
N CYS A 185 6.32 -10.94 5.22
CA CYS A 185 5.58 -10.55 6.40
C CYS A 185 4.17 -11.11 6.33
N ASP A 186 3.91 -12.16 7.10
CA ASP A 186 2.60 -12.81 7.19
C ASP A 186 1.98 -12.55 8.57
N PRO A 187 0.64 -12.63 8.73
CA PRO A 187 0.05 -12.66 10.05
C PRO A 187 0.69 -13.78 10.90
N PRO A 188 0.90 -13.59 12.21
CA PRO A 188 1.34 -14.67 13.07
C PRO A 188 0.33 -15.81 12.96
N ALA A 189 0.84 -17.01 12.71
CA ALA A 189 0.06 -18.22 12.75
C ALA A 189 -0.70 -18.26 14.09
N GLY A 190 -2.03 -18.34 14.00
CA GLY A 190 -2.87 -18.53 15.18
C GLY A 190 -2.66 -19.92 15.79
N ASP A 191 -3.32 -20.18 16.91
CA ASP A 191 -3.24 -21.49 17.57
C ASP A 191 -4.25 -22.52 17.01
N GLY A 192 -5.18 -22.09 16.14
CA GLY A 192 -6.23 -22.94 15.58
C GLY A 192 -5.70 -23.98 14.59
N ALA A 193 -5.96 -25.25 14.84
CA ALA A 193 -5.63 -26.34 13.91
C ALA A 193 -6.55 -26.32 12.68
N ASP A 194 -6.15 -27.02 11.62
CA ASP A 194 -6.99 -27.19 10.45
C ASP A 194 -8.32 -27.85 10.84
N GLY A 195 -9.44 -27.22 10.46
CA GLY A 195 -10.79 -27.59 10.86
C GLY A 195 -11.33 -26.94 12.13
N ASP A 196 -10.52 -26.19 12.86
CA ASP A 196 -11.00 -25.36 13.97
C ASP A 196 -11.87 -24.19 13.47
N ALA A 197 -12.73 -23.69 14.36
CA ALA A 197 -13.52 -22.50 14.09
C ALA A 197 -12.64 -21.24 14.17
N CYS A 198 -12.90 -20.27 13.29
CA CYS A 198 -12.16 -19.03 13.22
C CYS A 198 -13.07 -17.85 12.86
N THR A 199 -12.58 -16.64 13.11
CA THR A 199 -13.22 -15.38 12.72
C THR A 199 -12.33 -14.51 11.85
N ALA A 200 -11.02 -14.76 11.86
CA ALA A 200 -10.03 -14.14 11.00
C ALA A 200 -8.87 -15.12 10.73
N ASP A 201 -8.09 -14.88 9.68
CA ASP A 201 -6.92 -15.67 9.29
C ASP A 201 -5.89 -15.84 10.42
N ALA A 202 -5.72 -14.79 11.24
CA ALA A 202 -4.82 -14.79 12.39
C ALA A 202 -5.26 -15.74 13.52
N ASP A 203 -6.48 -16.30 13.48
CA ASP A 203 -6.91 -17.35 14.42
C ASP A 203 -6.31 -18.73 14.06
N CYS A 204 -5.83 -18.89 12.83
CA CYS A 204 -5.48 -20.18 12.24
C CYS A 204 -3.97 -20.40 12.12
N ALA A 205 -3.51 -21.57 12.52
CA ALA A 205 -2.12 -21.99 12.40
C ALA A 205 -1.70 -22.13 10.93
N GLY A 206 -2.64 -22.53 10.06
CA GLY A 206 -2.46 -22.57 8.59
C GLY A 206 -2.58 -21.21 7.90
N GLY A 207 -2.95 -20.16 8.64
CA GLY A 207 -2.99 -18.77 8.15
C GLY A 207 -4.20 -18.41 7.29
N PHE A 208 -5.18 -19.30 7.09
CA PHE A 208 -6.41 -18.99 6.36
C PHE A 208 -7.66 -19.40 7.14
N CYS A 209 -8.65 -18.51 7.16
CA CYS A 209 -9.96 -18.73 7.74
C CYS A 209 -11.05 -18.66 6.66
N PHE A 210 -11.55 -19.80 6.19
CA PHE A 210 -12.73 -19.80 5.33
C PHE A 210 -13.95 -19.40 6.14
N SER A 211 -14.73 -18.46 5.60
CA SER A 211 -15.85 -17.85 6.32
C SER A 211 -17.19 -18.49 5.98
N ASP A 212 -18.25 -18.04 6.67
CA ASP A 212 -19.64 -18.35 6.28
C ASP A 212 -19.95 -17.95 4.83
N ALA A 213 -19.30 -16.90 4.31
CA ALA A 213 -19.48 -16.45 2.93
C ALA A 213 -18.94 -17.45 1.91
N ASP A 214 -17.91 -18.21 2.30
CA ASP A 214 -17.26 -19.25 1.50
C ASP A 214 -17.97 -20.61 1.64
N GLY A 215 -19.07 -20.66 2.41
CA GLY A 215 -19.85 -21.86 2.64
C GLY A 215 -19.34 -22.72 3.80
N TRP A 216 -18.54 -22.16 4.71
CA TRP A 216 -17.96 -22.85 5.87
C TRP A 216 -18.59 -22.35 7.19
N PRO A 217 -19.65 -23.02 7.70
CA PRO A 217 -20.39 -22.56 8.87
C PRO A 217 -19.53 -22.34 10.12
N GLY A 218 -19.51 -21.12 10.63
CA GLY A 218 -18.78 -20.73 11.83
C GLY A 218 -17.26 -20.68 11.67
N GLY A 219 -16.77 -20.50 10.45
CA GLY A 219 -15.35 -20.36 10.14
C GLY A 219 -14.61 -21.70 10.06
N TYR A 220 -13.63 -21.84 9.18
CA TYR A 220 -12.82 -23.04 9.07
C TYR A 220 -11.35 -22.70 8.85
N CYS A 221 -10.52 -23.01 9.85
CA CYS A 221 -9.09 -22.88 9.73
C CYS A 221 -8.53 -23.86 8.70
N THR A 222 -7.71 -23.34 7.79
CA THR A 222 -7.00 -24.12 6.78
C THR A 222 -5.69 -23.42 6.43
N GLY A 223 -4.92 -24.02 5.53
CA GLY A 223 -3.71 -23.44 4.97
C GLY A 223 -3.34 -24.10 3.64
N PRO A 224 -2.46 -23.46 2.86
CA PRO A 224 -1.91 -24.06 1.65
C PRO A 224 -1.10 -25.30 1.99
N CYS A 225 -1.18 -26.32 1.14
CA CYS A 225 -0.54 -27.61 1.41
C CYS A 225 -0.08 -28.33 0.16
N THR A 226 0.84 -29.27 0.30
CA THR A 226 1.30 -30.14 -0.79
C THR A 226 0.74 -31.55 -0.61
N PRO A 227 0.06 -32.14 -1.61
CA PRO A 227 -0.42 -33.51 -1.51
C PRO A 227 0.70 -34.51 -1.17
N GLY A 228 0.53 -35.21 -0.04
CA GLY A 228 1.50 -36.19 0.46
C GLY A 228 2.63 -35.63 1.34
N ALA A 229 2.62 -34.33 1.63
CA ALA A 229 3.46 -33.71 2.66
C ALA A 229 2.69 -33.57 3.99
N ASP A 230 3.43 -33.32 5.08
CA ASP A 230 2.90 -33.12 6.43
C ASP A 230 2.81 -31.62 6.72
N ASP A 231 2.02 -30.92 5.89
CA ASP A 231 1.91 -29.45 5.89
C ASP A 231 0.72 -28.96 6.75
N CYS A 232 -0.25 -29.84 7.04
CA CYS A 232 -1.49 -29.48 7.72
C CYS A 232 -1.32 -29.35 9.24
N ALA A 233 -1.61 -28.16 9.75
CA ALA A 233 -1.45 -27.81 11.15
C ALA A 233 -2.48 -28.55 12.00
N GLY A 234 -2.01 -29.41 12.90
CA GLY A 234 -2.88 -30.26 13.74
C GLY A 234 -3.30 -31.58 13.08
N GLY A 235 -2.78 -31.86 11.87
CA GLY A 235 -3.10 -33.04 11.09
C GLY A 235 -4.32 -32.81 10.19
N GLY A 236 -4.29 -33.39 9.01
CA GLY A 236 -5.32 -33.20 7.99
C GLY A 236 -4.89 -33.81 6.67
N TYR A 237 -5.84 -33.89 5.75
CA TYR A 237 -5.58 -34.28 4.38
C TYR A 237 -5.46 -33.04 3.52
N CYS A 238 -4.38 -32.96 2.75
CA CYS A 238 -4.24 -31.93 1.75
C CYS A 238 -5.12 -32.26 0.54
N ASP A 239 -6.27 -31.59 0.45
CA ASP A 239 -7.14 -31.67 -0.71
C ASP A 239 -6.70 -30.65 -1.76
N SER A 240 -6.66 -31.08 -3.02
CA SER A 240 -6.20 -30.24 -4.12
C SER A 240 -7.16 -30.35 -5.30
N ASP A 241 -7.55 -29.22 -5.87
CA ASP A 241 -8.44 -29.18 -7.02
C ASP A 241 -7.68 -29.35 -8.36
N SER A 242 -8.43 -29.39 -9.46
CA SER A 242 -7.85 -29.49 -10.81
C SER A 242 -7.20 -28.21 -11.33
N GLU A 243 -7.38 -27.10 -10.61
CA GLU A 243 -6.88 -25.77 -10.94
C GLU A 243 -5.54 -25.48 -10.25
N GLY A 244 -5.13 -26.34 -9.32
CA GLY A 244 -3.86 -26.29 -8.61
C GLY A 244 -3.95 -25.64 -7.24
N ASN A 245 -5.16 -25.30 -6.78
CA ASN A 245 -5.36 -24.83 -5.41
C ASN A 245 -5.37 -26.02 -4.47
N SER A 246 -4.86 -25.81 -3.25
CA SER A 246 -4.84 -26.83 -2.21
C SER A 246 -5.20 -26.26 -0.85
N ALA A 247 -5.91 -27.04 -0.06
CA ALA A 247 -6.36 -26.68 1.27
C ALA A 247 -6.26 -27.88 2.21
N CYS A 248 -5.84 -27.63 3.44
CA CYS A 248 -5.87 -28.62 4.50
C CYS A 248 -7.28 -28.82 5.03
N ILE A 249 -7.78 -30.05 4.93
CA ILE A 249 -9.10 -30.45 5.43
C ILE A 249 -8.91 -31.50 6.54
N ALA A 250 -9.52 -31.27 7.69
CA ALA A 250 -9.55 -32.19 8.82
C ALA A 250 -10.11 -33.57 8.40
N GLU A 251 -9.38 -34.62 8.76
CA GLU A 251 -9.78 -36.00 8.50
C GLU A 251 -10.85 -36.48 9.50
N CYS A 252 -11.70 -37.41 9.06
CA CYS A 252 -12.73 -38.03 9.90
C CYS A 252 -12.91 -39.52 9.60
N GLY A 253 -13.27 -40.30 10.62
CA GLY A 253 -13.77 -41.66 10.45
C GLY A 253 -15.29 -41.73 10.37
N THR A 254 -15.96 -40.81 11.07
CA THR A 254 -17.41 -40.67 11.19
C THR A 254 -17.80 -39.20 11.35
N THR A 255 -19.08 -38.89 11.16
CA THR A 255 -19.59 -37.51 11.34
C THR A 255 -19.38 -36.98 12.76
N ASP A 256 -19.29 -37.85 13.76
CA ASP A 256 -19.04 -37.44 15.15
C ASP A 256 -17.61 -36.91 15.38
N ASP A 257 -16.69 -37.17 14.45
CA ASP A 257 -15.33 -36.62 14.48
C ASP A 257 -15.30 -35.16 13.97
N CYS A 258 -16.36 -34.71 13.29
CA CYS A 258 -16.47 -33.38 12.72
C CYS A 258 -17.17 -32.40 13.67
N ARG A 259 -16.84 -31.11 13.53
CA ARG A 259 -17.52 -30.03 14.26
C ARG A 259 -18.98 -29.92 13.83
N ASP A 260 -19.83 -29.45 14.75
CA ASP A 260 -21.23 -29.16 14.46
C ASP A 260 -21.36 -28.25 13.22
N GLY A 261 -22.13 -28.71 12.24
CA GLY A 261 -22.27 -28.06 10.93
C GLY A 261 -21.58 -28.78 9.78
N TYR A 262 -20.68 -29.72 10.07
CA TYR A 262 -19.90 -30.49 9.10
C TYR A 262 -20.29 -31.96 9.12
N VAL A 263 -20.15 -32.63 7.97
CA VAL A 263 -20.39 -34.05 7.82
C VAL A 263 -19.15 -34.76 7.31
N CYS A 264 -18.91 -35.96 7.85
CA CYS A 264 -17.83 -36.78 7.36
C CYS A 264 -18.17 -37.32 5.96
N SER A 265 -17.46 -36.84 4.95
CA SER A 265 -17.63 -37.19 3.55
C SER A 265 -16.29 -37.62 2.97
N SER A 266 -16.22 -38.85 2.45
CA SER A 266 -14.98 -39.43 1.90
C SER A 266 -13.78 -39.41 2.85
N GLY A 267 -14.02 -39.37 4.17
CA GLY A 267 -12.98 -39.31 5.20
C GLY A 267 -12.53 -37.90 5.56
N LEU A 268 -13.24 -36.87 5.10
CA LEU A 268 -12.97 -35.45 5.37
C LEU A 268 -14.19 -34.74 5.96
N CYS A 269 -13.96 -33.76 6.84
CA CYS A 269 -15.03 -32.92 7.40
C CYS A 269 -15.35 -31.75 6.47
N LEU A 270 -16.51 -31.84 5.79
CA LEU A 270 -17.02 -30.87 4.80
C LEU A 270 -18.46 -30.45 5.10
#